data_AF-A0A383CTB6-F1
#
_entry.id   AF-A0A383CTB6-F1
#
_cell.length_a   1.000
_cell.length_b   1.000
_cell.length_c   1.000
_cell.angle_alpha   90.00
_cell.angle_beta   90.00
_cell.angle_gamma   90.00
#
_symmetry.space_group_name_H-M   'P 1'
#
loop_
_entity.id
_entity.type
_entity.pdbx_description
1 polymer ?
#
loop_
_entity_poly.entity_id
_entity_poly.type
_entity_poly.pdbx_seq_one_letter_code
_entity_poly.pdbx_strand_id
1 'polypeptide(L)'
;MVLWLLSAIYAFAGGTIEFEEITVTPGQFTIQEGTRSALSLSTREVGLYPLIDNDIMRAAQIFPGVVSNDFSARFSVRGSEKDEILVRLDGMELFDPYHLQDFGGAVSIIDLGLISRADLLMGGFPAEFG
;
A
#
# COMPACT_ATOMS: atom_id res chain seq x y z
N MET A 1 -26.19 19.44 -44.60
CA MET A 1 -25.21 18.78 -43.71
C MET A 1 -24.20 19.85 -43.31
N VAL A 2 -24.30 20.37 -42.08
CA VAL A 2 -23.44 21.46 -41.59
C VAL A 2 -22.67 20.92 -40.39
N LEU A 3 -21.35 20.87 -40.52
CA LEU A 3 -20.43 20.41 -39.49
C LEU A 3 -19.91 21.65 -38.75
N TRP A 4 -20.16 21.73 -37.45
CA TRP A 4 -19.53 22.72 -36.58
C TRP A 4 -18.29 22.09 -35.93
N LEU A 5 -17.12 22.67 -36.17
CA LEU A 5 -15.90 22.36 -35.41
C LEU A 5 -15.77 23.42 -34.30
N LEU A 6 -15.90 23.01 -33.05
CA LEU A 6 -15.63 23.87 -31.90
C LEU A 6 -14.16 23.69 -31.48
N SER A 7 -13.27 24.53 -31.99
CA SER A 7 -11.89 24.61 -31.52
C SER A 7 -11.79 25.68 -30.43
N ALA A 8 -11.66 25.25 -29.18
CA ALA A 8 -11.29 26.13 -28.09
C ALA A 8 -9.76 26.27 -28.07
N ILE A 9 -9.25 27.40 -28.57
CA ILE A 9 -7.86 27.80 -28.34
C ILE A 9 -7.81 28.43 -26.95
N TYR A 10 -7.17 27.75 -26.00
CA TYR A 10 -6.87 28.34 -24.70
C TYR A 10 -5.77 29.39 -24.90
N ALA A 11 -6.14 30.66 -24.92
CA ALA A 11 -5.18 31.75 -24.84
C ALA A 11 -4.67 31.81 -23.40
N PHE A 12 -3.49 31.24 -23.15
CA PHE A 12 -2.77 31.48 -21.89
C PHE A 12 -2.38 32.96 -21.87
N ALA A 13 -3.11 33.78 -21.11
CA ALA A 13 -2.65 35.11 -20.75
C ALA A 13 -1.34 34.93 -19.98
N GLY A 14 -0.24 35.46 -20.53
CA GLY A 14 1.12 35.27 -20.04
C GLY A 14 1.36 35.92 -18.67
N GLY A 15 0.89 35.28 -17.61
CA GLY A 15 1.33 35.51 -16.24
C GLY A 15 2.21 34.36 -15.79
N THR A 16 3.41 34.67 -15.32
CA THR A 16 4.26 33.72 -14.59
C THR A 16 3.56 33.33 -13.30
N ILE A 17 3.22 32.05 -13.16
CA ILE A 17 2.74 31.49 -11.91
C ILE A 17 3.99 31.18 -11.08
N GLU A 18 4.27 32.02 -10.09
CA GLU A 18 5.27 31.76 -9.07
C GLU A 18 4.71 30.63 -8.17
N PHE A 19 5.30 29.45 -8.25
CA PHE A 19 4.96 28.35 -7.34
C PHE A 19 5.78 28.51 -6.06
N GLU A 20 5.14 28.23 -4.92
CA GLU A 20 5.85 28.07 -3.65
C GLU A 20 6.80 26.88 -3.78
N GLU A 21 8.04 27.04 -3.30
CA GLU A 21 9.05 25.98 -3.33
C GLU A 21 8.62 24.81 -2.46
N ILE A 22 8.14 23.74 -3.08
CA ILE A 22 7.82 22.49 -2.38
C ILE A 22 9.11 21.67 -2.26
N THR A 23 9.76 21.75 -1.09
CA THR A 23 10.87 20.84 -0.75
C THR A 23 10.30 19.46 -0.42
N VAL A 24 10.45 18.51 -1.34
CA VAL A 24 10.14 17.10 -1.09
C VAL A 24 11.35 16.46 -0.41
N THR A 25 11.23 16.19 0.89
CA THR A 25 12.22 15.39 1.64
C THR A 25 11.81 13.92 1.53
N PRO A 26 12.73 12.97 1.26
CA PRO A 26 12.40 11.55 1.35
C PRO A 26 11.85 11.23 2.75
N GLY A 27 10.91 10.28 2.82
CA GLY A 27 10.41 9.78 4.09
C GLY A 27 11.58 9.38 4.98
N GLN A 28 11.72 10.04 6.13
CA GLN A 28 12.80 9.72 7.06
C GLN A 28 12.44 8.44 7.80
N PHE A 29 13.04 7.33 7.40
CA PHE A 29 13.07 6.13 8.23
C PHE A 29 14.09 6.36 9.34
N THR A 30 13.64 6.77 10.52
CA THR A 30 14.49 6.76 11.72
C THR A 30 14.82 5.30 12.04
N ILE A 31 16.10 4.95 12.01
CA ILE A 31 16.57 3.75 12.70
C ILE A 31 16.51 4.09 14.19
N GLN A 32 15.38 3.76 14.81
CA GLN A 32 15.27 3.81 16.25
C GLN A 32 16.12 2.67 16.83
N GLU A 33 16.90 2.94 17.88
CA GLU A 33 17.70 1.90 18.54
C GLU A 33 16.83 0.68 18.88
N GLY A 34 17.15 -0.46 18.28
CA GLY A 34 16.41 -1.72 18.38
C GLY A 34 15.96 -2.28 17.02
N THR A 35 16.08 -3.59 16.84
CA THR A 35 15.55 -4.28 15.66
C THR A 35 14.02 -4.24 15.69
N ARG A 36 13.40 -3.22 15.09
CA ARG A 36 11.95 -3.21 14.86
C ARG A 36 11.64 -4.09 13.65
N SER A 37 11.38 -5.36 13.91
CA SER A 37 10.80 -6.24 12.90
C SER A 37 9.28 -6.03 12.74
N ALA A 38 8.66 -5.22 13.60
CA ALA A 38 7.25 -4.89 13.56
C ALA A 38 7.03 -3.43 13.16
N LEU A 39 6.17 -3.21 12.18
CA LEU A 39 5.68 -1.91 11.73
C LEU A 39 4.20 -1.83 12.06
N SER A 40 3.79 -0.75 12.71
CA SER A 40 2.39 -0.50 13.04
C SER A 40 1.89 0.69 12.23
N LEU A 41 0.82 0.47 11.49
CA LEU A 41 0.24 1.43 10.58
C LEU A 41 -1.20 1.74 10.99
N SER A 42 -1.50 3.03 11.14
CA SER A 42 -2.89 3.46 11.29
C SER A 42 -3.58 3.53 9.94
N THR A 43 -4.88 3.29 9.90
CA THR A 43 -5.69 3.43 8.68
C THR A 43 -5.54 4.82 8.04
N ARG A 44 -5.42 5.86 8.87
CA ARG A 44 -5.21 7.25 8.39
C ARG A 44 -3.88 7.42 7.65
N GLU A 45 -2.82 6.77 8.14
CA GLU A 45 -1.50 6.82 7.54
C GLU A 45 -1.48 6.06 6.21
N VAL A 46 -2.06 4.86 6.20
CA VAL A 46 -2.19 4.02 5.00
C VAL A 46 -3.03 4.69 3.92
N GLY A 47 -4.07 5.44 4.30
CA GLY A 47 -4.90 6.20 3.36
C GLY A 47 -4.16 7.32 2.61
N LEU A 48 -2.91 7.62 2.97
CA LEU A 48 -2.05 8.55 2.22
C LEU A 48 -1.25 7.85 1.12
N TYR A 49 -1.24 6.51 1.09
CA TYR A 49 -0.51 5.74 0.09
C TYR A 49 -1.30 5.62 -1.22
N PRO A 50 -0.63 5.50 -2.37
CA PRO A 50 -1.27 5.30 -3.66
C PRO A 50 -1.78 3.85 -3.78
N LEU A 51 -2.88 3.53 -3.12
CA LEU A 51 -3.46 2.19 -3.10
C LEU A 51 -4.49 1.99 -4.22
N ILE A 52 -4.54 0.76 -4.72
CA ILE A 52 -5.64 0.28 -5.56
C ILE A 52 -6.70 -0.28 -4.63
N ASP A 53 -7.96 0.12 -4.83
CA ASP A 53 -9.14 -0.40 -4.12
C ASP A 53 -9.09 -0.26 -2.58
N ASN A 54 -8.30 0.69 -2.06
CA ASN A 54 -8.06 0.85 -0.62
C ASN A 54 -7.67 -0.47 0.09
N ASP A 55 -6.90 -1.31 -0.60
CA ASP A 55 -6.49 -2.62 -0.08
C ASP A 55 -5.32 -2.48 0.91
N ILE A 56 -5.54 -2.88 2.17
CA ILE A 56 -4.49 -2.82 3.21
C ILE A 56 -3.29 -3.71 2.89
N MET A 57 -3.48 -4.84 2.23
CA MET A 57 -2.38 -5.77 1.94
C MET A 57 -1.41 -5.17 0.92
N ARG A 58 -1.90 -4.30 0.03
CA ARG A 58 -1.06 -3.55 -0.92
C ARG A 58 -0.23 -2.48 -0.25
N ALA A 59 -0.66 -1.97 0.90
CA ALA A 59 0.13 -1.00 1.67
C ALA A 59 1.48 -1.56 2.13
N ALA A 60 1.60 -2.89 2.30
CA ALA A 60 2.86 -3.52 2.67
C ALA A 60 3.98 -3.31 1.63
N GLN A 61 3.62 -3.11 0.36
CA GLN A 61 4.56 -3.04 -0.77
C GLN A 61 5.52 -1.85 -0.70
N ILE A 62 5.20 -0.82 0.10
CA ILE A 62 6.06 0.35 0.26
C ILE A 62 7.27 0.07 1.16
N PHE A 63 7.25 -1.00 1.94
CA PHE A 63 8.26 -1.26 2.95
C PHE A 63 9.48 -1.97 2.39
N PRO A 64 10.69 -1.61 2.87
CA PRO A 64 11.90 -2.29 2.45
C PRO A 64 11.87 -3.77 2.86
N GLY A 65 12.26 -4.64 1.94
CA GLY A 65 12.24 -6.09 2.14
C GLY A 65 10.89 -6.74 1.86
N VAL A 66 9.87 -5.98 1.46
CA VAL A 66 8.63 -6.51 0.88
C VAL A 66 8.74 -6.50 -0.64
N VAL A 67 8.37 -7.62 -1.27
CA VAL A 67 8.36 -7.77 -2.74
C VAL A 67 6.96 -8.22 -3.17
N SER A 68 6.42 -7.60 -4.20
CA SER A 68 5.11 -7.96 -4.75
C SER A 68 5.07 -7.74 -6.26
N ASN A 69 3.95 -8.12 -6.87
CA ASN A 69 3.65 -7.85 -8.28
C ASN A 69 2.56 -6.77 -8.34
N ASP A 70 2.63 -5.88 -9.32
CA ASP A 70 1.71 -4.75 -9.49
C ASP A 70 0.23 -5.18 -9.50
N PHE A 71 -0.06 -6.37 -10.04
CA PHE A 71 -1.44 -6.89 -10.16
C PHE A 71 -1.90 -7.72 -8.96
N SER A 72 -1.05 -7.99 -7.97
CA SER A 72 -1.37 -8.89 -6.84
C SER A 72 -1.39 -8.13 -5.52
N ALA A 73 -2.34 -8.47 -4.64
CA ALA A 73 -2.34 -8.05 -3.25
C ALA A 73 -1.43 -8.94 -2.38
N ARG A 74 -0.99 -10.10 -2.91
CA ARG A 74 0.00 -10.95 -2.25
C ARG A 74 1.39 -10.37 -2.34
N PHE A 75 2.15 -10.49 -1.26
CA PHE A 75 3.55 -10.08 -1.20
C PHE A 75 4.38 -11.16 -0.52
N SER A 76 5.69 -11.10 -0.71
CA SER A 76 6.68 -11.85 0.05
C SER A 76 7.52 -10.90 0.88
N VAL A 77 8.09 -11.43 1.96
CA VAL A 77 8.95 -10.68 2.87
C VAL A 77 10.31 -11.37 2.92
N ARG A 78 11.39 -10.63 2.63
CA ARG A 78 12.78 -11.10 2.74
C ARG A 78 13.05 -12.44 2.04
N GLY A 79 12.38 -12.68 0.91
CA GLY A 79 12.56 -13.89 0.10
C GLY A 79 11.69 -15.09 0.51
N SER A 80 10.70 -14.90 1.39
CA SER A 80 9.67 -15.92 1.64
C SER A 80 8.87 -16.23 0.38
N GLU A 81 8.21 -17.37 0.37
CA GLU A 81 7.09 -17.58 -0.55
C GLU A 81 5.87 -16.78 -0.10
N LYS A 82 4.90 -16.60 -1.00
CA LYS A 82 3.71 -15.77 -0.75
C LYS A 82 2.66 -16.47 0.12
N ASP A 83 2.70 -17.80 0.17
CA ASP A 83 1.85 -18.66 1.01
C ASP A 83 2.44 -18.88 2.42
N GLU A 84 3.66 -18.40 2.67
CA GLU A 84 4.29 -18.40 4.00
C GLU A 84 3.93 -17.16 4.85
N ILE A 85 3.06 -16.27 4.33
CA ILE A 85 2.60 -15.08 5.05
C ILE A 85 1.35 -15.40 5.88
N LEU A 86 1.50 -15.38 7.21
CA LEU A 86 0.39 -15.48 8.15
C LEU A 86 -0.40 -14.16 8.19
N VAL A 87 -1.69 -14.22 7.89
CA VAL A 87 -2.62 -13.09 8.01
C VAL A 87 -3.60 -13.34 9.15
N ARG A 88 -3.72 -12.39 10.07
CA ARG A 88 -4.69 -12.45 11.17
C ARG A 88 -5.55 -11.20 11.22
N LEU A 89 -6.83 -11.39 11.52
CA LEU A 89 -7.80 -10.34 11.80
C LEU A 89 -8.43 -10.61 13.16
N ASP A 90 -8.30 -9.67 14.10
CA ASP A 90 -8.81 -9.79 15.48
C ASP A 90 -8.42 -11.11 16.18
N GLY A 91 -7.19 -11.57 15.92
CA GLY A 91 -6.65 -12.80 16.48
C GLY A 91 -7.06 -14.08 15.75
N MET A 92 -7.94 -14.01 14.76
CA MET A 92 -8.30 -15.15 13.92
C MET A 92 -7.40 -15.22 12.69
N GLU A 93 -6.88 -16.41 12.39
CA GLU A 93 -6.13 -16.67 11.17
C GLU A 93 -7.06 -16.67 9.95
N LEU A 94 -6.62 -16.01 8.89
CA LEU A 94 -7.31 -15.98 7.61
C LEU A 94 -6.46 -16.72 6.58
N PHE A 95 -7.01 -17.82 6.05
CA PHE A 95 -6.37 -18.60 4.99
C PHE A 95 -6.69 -17.99 3.63
N ASP A 96 -5.64 -17.70 2.86
CA ASP A 96 -5.73 -17.10 1.53
C ASP A 96 -6.79 -15.97 1.43
N PRO A 97 -6.66 -14.89 2.22
CA PRO A 97 -7.66 -13.80 2.32
C PRO A 97 -7.68 -12.89 1.10
N TYR A 98 -7.83 -13.47 -0.10
CA TYR A 98 -7.78 -12.78 -1.37
C TYR A 98 -8.92 -13.22 -2.29
N HIS A 99 -9.38 -12.29 -3.12
CA HIS A 99 -10.24 -12.54 -4.26
C HIS A 99 -9.41 -12.83 -5.52
N LEU A 100 -10.02 -13.44 -6.54
CA LEU A 100 -9.39 -13.71 -7.83
C LEU A 100 -8.12 -14.57 -7.69
N GLN A 101 -8.23 -15.68 -6.98
CA GLN A 101 -7.11 -16.60 -6.69
C GLN A 101 -6.44 -17.12 -7.97
N ASP A 102 -7.24 -17.49 -8.98
CA ASP A 102 -6.75 -17.93 -10.30
C ASP A 102 -6.00 -16.83 -11.08
N PHE A 103 -6.15 -15.57 -10.65
CA PHE A 103 -5.45 -14.40 -11.20
C PHE A 103 -4.41 -13.83 -10.21
N GLY A 104 -3.92 -14.67 -9.28
CA GLY A 104 -2.84 -14.31 -8.38
C GLY A 104 -3.26 -13.50 -7.16
N GLY A 105 -4.54 -13.49 -6.79
CA GLY A 105 -5.01 -12.78 -5.59
C GLY A 105 -4.95 -11.27 -5.75
N ALA A 106 -5.69 -10.72 -6.72
CA ALA A 106 -5.54 -9.33 -7.12
C ALA A 106 -6.00 -8.31 -6.07
N VAL A 107 -6.93 -8.72 -5.19
CA VAL A 107 -7.52 -7.86 -4.15
C VAL A 107 -7.63 -8.69 -2.87
N SER A 108 -7.28 -8.13 -1.72
CA SER A 108 -7.53 -8.77 -0.43
C SER A 108 -9.01 -8.66 -0.03
N ILE A 109 -9.45 -9.50 0.92
CA ILE A 109 -10.81 -9.40 1.48
C ILE A 109 -10.94 -8.30 2.55
N ILE A 110 -9.83 -7.63 2.90
CA ILE A 110 -9.76 -6.65 3.98
C ILE A 110 -9.67 -5.25 3.38
N ASP A 111 -10.79 -4.55 3.38
CA ASP A 111 -10.84 -3.14 3.01
C ASP A 111 -10.28 -2.26 4.15
N LEU A 112 -9.55 -1.21 3.78
CA LEU A 112 -8.94 -0.26 4.72
C LEU A 112 -9.97 0.39 5.67
N GLY A 113 -11.22 0.58 5.22
CA GLY A 113 -12.31 1.13 6.03
C GLY A 113 -12.88 0.17 7.07
N LEU A 114 -12.54 -1.12 7.03
CA LEU A 114 -12.99 -2.12 8.01
C LEU A 114 -12.08 -2.23 9.24
N ILE A 115 -10.86 -1.72 9.15
CA ILE A 115 -9.85 -1.83 10.20
C ILE A 115 -9.45 -0.44 10.72
N SER A 116 -8.92 -0.40 11.94
CA SER A 116 -8.35 0.84 12.52
C SER A 116 -6.82 0.89 12.43
N ARG A 117 -6.18 -0.27 12.29
CA ARG A 117 -4.74 -0.47 12.34
C ARG A 117 -4.36 -1.78 11.66
N ALA A 118 -3.17 -1.82 11.08
CA ALA A 118 -2.51 -3.05 10.66
C ALA A 118 -1.09 -3.10 11.24
N ASP A 119 -0.66 -4.29 11.65
CA ASP A 119 0.70 -4.53 12.11
C ASP A 119 1.38 -5.52 11.17
N LEU A 120 2.51 -5.12 10.58
CA LEU A 120 3.33 -5.94 9.71
C LEU A 120 4.59 -6.38 10.46
N LEU A 121 4.70 -7.68 10.72
CA LEU A 121 5.90 -8.29 11.28
C LEU A 121 6.71 -8.94 10.15
N MET A 122 7.99 -8.61 10.06
CA MET A 122 8.91 -9.07 9.00
C MET A 122 10.05 -9.96 9.54
N GLY A 123 9.95 -10.39 10.81
CA GLY A 123 10.92 -11.24 11.50
C GLY A 123 10.81 -11.12 13.02
N GLY A 124 11.63 -11.87 13.77
CA GLY A 124 11.64 -11.79 15.24
C GLY A 124 10.25 -11.94 15.87
N PHE A 125 9.45 -12.85 15.33
CA PHE A 125 8.04 -13.02 15.70
C PHE A 125 7.91 -13.47 17.17
N PRO A 126 6.88 -12.99 17.89
CA PRO A 126 6.52 -13.54 19.19
C PRO A 126 6.17 -15.04 19.11
N ALA A 127 6.40 -15.78 20.20
CA ALA A 127 6.21 -17.24 20.25
C ALA A 127 4.77 -17.71 19.98
N GLU A 128 3.77 -16.83 20.07
CA GLU A 128 2.38 -17.13 19.75
C GLU A 128 2.09 -17.31 18.25
N PHE A 129 3.07 -16.97 17.38
CA PHE A 129 2.96 -17.13 15.92
C PHE A 129 3.78 -18.31 15.38
N GLY A 130 4.46 -19.08 16.24
CA GLY A 130 5.34 -20.19 15.87
C GLY A 130 6.79 -19.96 16.27
#